data_AF-B3R9K3-F1
#
_entry.id   AF-B3R9K3-F1
#
_cell.length_a   1.000
_cell.length_b   1.000
_cell.length_c   1.000
_cell.angle_alpha   90.00
_cell.angle_beta   90.00
_cell.angle_gamma   90.00
#
_symmetry.space_group_name_H-M   'P 1'
#
loop_
_entity.id
_entity.type
_entity.pdbx_description
1 polymer ?
#
loop_
_entity_poly.entity_id
_entity_poly.type
_entity_poly.pdbx_seq_one_letter_code
_entity_poly.pdbx_strand_id
1 'polypeptide(L)'
;MSELAQAINAAVAEELGLTVEPIDGAEGLPEGAFGDPLPEPEVKHPVPPMEPEKLKELARAYLRGEIFTDRQCQQPNDLHLAFMPIVFGALSAFDVGTLGLIYEFWSEAGPRSINGMPTFFSMRMLNREDATTLAGYVEKLAEAEKNALAALG
;
A
#
# COMPACT_ATOMS: atom_id res chain seq x y z
N MET A 1 -4.48 27.63 -6.11
CA MET A 1 -5.89 27.20 -6.13
C MET A 1 -6.51 27.54 -7.47
N SER A 2 -7.37 26.71 -8.05
CA SER A 2 -8.05 27.00 -9.32
C SER A 2 -9.21 27.99 -9.12
N GLU A 3 -9.55 28.77 -10.15
CA GLU A 3 -10.66 29.74 -10.11
C GLU A 3 -12.00 29.11 -9.68
N LEU A 4 -12.22 27.84 -10.01
CA LEU A 4 -13.41 27.08 -9.62
C LEU A 4 -13.51 26.90 -8.10
N ALA A 5 -12.39 26.64 -7.42
CA ALA A 5 -12.38 26.48 -5.96
C ALA A 5 -12.74 27.79 -5.25
N GLN A 6 -12.30 28.92 -5.81
CA GLN A 6 -12.65 30.24 -5.29
C GLN A 6 -14.13 30.56 -5.48
N ALA A 7 -14.71 30.22 -6.65
CA ALA A 7 -16.13 30.43 -6.92
C ALA A 7 -17.05 29.61 -5.99
N ILE A 8 -16.68 28.36 -5.70
CA ILE A 8 -17.43 27.49 -4.79
C ILE A 8 -17.41 28.04 -3.36
N ASN A 9 -16.24 28.44 -2.87
CA ASN A 9 -16.10 28.97 -1.52
C ASN A 9 -16.88 30.27 -1.32
N ALA A 10 -16.91 31.14 -2.35
CA ALA A 10 -17.68 32.38 -2.31
C ALA A 10 -19.19 32.12 -2.23
N ALA A 11 -19.72 31.20 -3.04
CA ALA A 11 -21.15 30.86 -3.05
C ALA A 11 -21.62 30.26 -1.71
N VAL A 12 -20.81 29.36 -1.13
CA VAL A 12 -21.12 28.70 0.16
C VAL A 12 -21.17 29.71 1.30
N ALA A 13 -20.28 30.71 1.30
CA ALA A 13 -20.23 31.69 2.36
C ALA A 13 -21.37 32.71 2.31
N GLU A 14 -21.79 33.10 1.11
CA GLU A 14 -22.97 33.94 0.90
C GLU A 14 -24.25 33.27 1.42
N GLU A 15 -24.42 31.97 1.14
CA GLU A 15 -25.59 31.21 1.58
C GLU A 15 -25.64 31.02 3.10
N LEU A 16 -24.48 30.94 3.75
CA LEU A 16 -24.37 30.76 5.21
C LEU A 16 -24.32 32.08 6.00
N GLY A 17 -24.39 33.24 5.33
CA GLY A 17 -24.23 34.55 5.98
C GLY A 17 -22.88 34.72 6.68
N LEU A 18 -21.87 33.95 6.26
CA LEU A 18 -20.51 33.99 6.79
C LEU A 18 -19.71 34.96 5.92
N THR A 19 -19.13 35.99 6.53
CA THR A 19 -18.13 36.82 5.86
C THR A 19 -16.85 35.98 5.71
N VAL A 20 -16.52 35.55 4.49
CA VAL A 20 -15.15 35.10 4.19
C VAL A 20 -14.30 36.35 4.14
N GLU A 21 -13.74 36.74 5.28
CA GLU A 21 -12.62 37.66 5.21
C GLU A 21 -11.49 36.90 4.50
N PRO A 22 -10.88 37.47 3.44
CA PRO A 22 -9.63 36.94 2.94
C PRO A 22 -8.67 36.88 4.13
N ILE A 23 -8.08 35.70 4.36
CA ILE A 23 -7.09 35.55 5.42
C ILE A 23 -5.89 36.40 5.02
N ASP A 24 -5.82 37.63 5.53
CA ASP A 24 -4.64 38.47 5.44
C ASP A 24 -3.49 37.73 6.17
N GLY A 25 -2.48 37.30 5.41
CA GLY A 25 -1.36 36.51 5.92
C GLY A 25 -1.05 35.20 5.19
N ALA A 26 -1.67 34.93 4.03
CA ALA A 26 -1.27 33.80 3.17
C ALA A 26 0.14 33.96 2.52
N GLU A 27 0.82 35.10 2.75
CA GLU A 27 2.25 35.26 2.52
C GLU A 27 2.98 35.12 3.86
N GLY A 28 3.76 34.04 4.01
CA GLY A 28 4.56 33.79 5.21
C GLY A 28 4.06 32.67 6.12
N LEU A 29 3.27 31.73 5.60
CA LEU A 29 3.12 30.43 6.28
C LEU A 29 4.54 29.84 6.48
N PRO A 30 4.92 29.47 7.72
CA PRO A 30 6.22 28.85 7.96
C PRO A 30 6.32 27.55 7.16
N GLU A 31 7.51 27.23 6.65
CA GLU A 31 7.79 25.90 6.06
C GLU A 31 7.28 24.80 7.00
N GLY A 32 6.43 23.92 6.48
CA GLY A 32 5.75 22.88 7.26
C GLY A 32 4.32 23.25 7.69
N ALA A 33 3.70 24.22 7.03
CA ALA A 33 2.30 24.54 7.23
C ALA A 33 1.40 23.39 6.74
N PHE A 34 0.20 23.30 7.31
CA PHE A 34 -0.77 22.27 6.97
C PHE A 34 -1.17 22.39 5.50
N GLY A 35 -0.73 21.44 4.67
CA GLY A 35 -0.90 21.47 3.20
C GLY A 35 0.42 21.50 2.41
N ASP A 36 1.53 21.77 3.07
CA ASP A 36 2.86 21.58 2.48
C ASP A 36 3.10 20.07 2.24
N PRO A 37 3.76 19.70 1.13
CA PRO A 37 4.19 18.32 0.94
C PRO A 37 5.09 17.92 2.12
N LEU A 38 4.84 16.74 2.68
CA LEU A 38 5.75 16.18 3.68
C LEU A 38 7.17 16.18 3.10
N PRO A 39 8.19 16.60 3.88
CA PRO A 39 9.56 16.57 3.40
C PRO A 39 9.89 15.14 2.96
N GLU A 40 10.37 14.99 1.73
CA GLU A 40 10.87 13.69 1.28
C GLU A 40 12.03 13.28 2.20
N PRO A 41 12.08 12.03 2.68
CA PRO A 41 13.20 11.59 3.48
C PRO A 41 14.48 11.69 2.66
N GLU A 42 15.51 12.35 3.21
CA GLU A 42 16.81 12.53 2.56
C GLU A 42 17.48 11.19 2.23
N VAL A 43 17.11 10.12 2.95
CA VAL A 43 17.64 8.77 2.77
C VAL A 43 16.50 7.77 2.65
N LYS A 44 16.47 7.03 1.54
CA LYS A 44 15.57 5.89 1.33
C LYS A 44 16.27 4.61 1.78
N HIS A 45 15.56 3.78 2.54
CA HIS A 45 16.09 2.53 3.06
C HIS A 45 15.73 1.34 2.17
N PRO A 46 16.65 0.41 1.89
CA PRO A 46 16.28 -0.82 1.20
C PRO A 46 15.32 -1.64 2.06
N VAL A 47 14.46 -2.44 1.43
CA VAL A 47 13.64 -3.42 2.15
C VAL A 47 14.57 -4.49 2.76
N PRO A 48 14.52 -4.74 4.08
CA PRO A 48 15.45 -5.67 4.71
C PRO A 48 15.19 -7.13 4.28
N PRO A 49 16.22 -7.98 4.31
CA PRO A 49 16.06 -9.40 4.01
C PRO A 49 15.22 -10.14 5.06
N MET A 50 14.52 -11.17 4.62
CA MET A 50 13.72 -12.06 5.44
C MET A 50 14.48 -13.37 5.75
N GLU A 51 14.30 -13.87 6.96
CA GLU A 51 14.86 -15.16 7.38
C GLU A 51 14.37 -16.32 6.49
N PRO A 52 15.26 -17.24 6.07
CA PRO A 52 14.89 -18.33 5.15
C PRO A 52 13.72 -19.22 5.62
N GLU A 53 13.62 -19.48 6.92
CA GLU A 53 12.50 -20.28 7.46
C GLU A 53 11.17 -19.54 7.35
N LYS A 54 11.17 -18.22 7.57
CA LYS A 54 9.97 -17.38 7.38
C LYS A 54 9.55 -17.32 5.92
N LEU A 55 10.49 -17.33 4.97
CA LEU A 55 10.17 -17.41 3.55
C LEU A 55 9.50 -18.73 3.16
N LYS A 56 9.91 -19.86 3.76
CA LYS A 56 9.24 -21.15 3.55
C LYS A 56 7.83 -21.16 4.14
N GLU A 57 7.65 -20.58 5.34
CA GLU A 57 6.32 -20.41 5.95
C GLU A 57 5.43 -19.54 5.07
N LEU A 58 5.95 -18.42 4.57
CA LEU A 58 5.24 -17.54 3.66
C LEU A 58 4.87 -18.23 2.34
N ALA A 59 5.74 -19.09 1.80
CA ALA A 59 5.44 -19.88 0.61
C ALA A 59 4.25 -20.83 0.82
N ARG A 60 4.17 -21.47 2.00
CA ARG A 60 3.02 -22.31 2.36
C ARG A 60 1.74 -21.48 2.51
N ALA A 61 1.82 -20.31 3.15
CA ALA A 61 0.69 -19.40 3.31
C ALA A 61 0.19 -18.90 1.95
N TYR A 62 1.11 -18.59 1.02
CA TYR A 62 0.79 -18.23 -0.36
C TYR A 62 -0.01 -19.34 -1.06
N LEU A 63 0.46 -20.59 -1.02
CA LEU A 63 -0.21 -21.71 -1.68
C LEU A 63 -1.60 -22.01 -1.11
N ARG A 64 -1.79 -21.83 0.19
CA ARG A 64 -3.09 -22.00 0.84
C ARG A 64 -4.05 -20.84 0.59
N GLY A 65 -3.60 -19.78 -0.08
CA GLY A 65 -4.38 -18.57 -0.28
C GLY A 65 -4.63 -17.79 1.00
N GLU A 66 -3.73 -17.89 1.99
CA GLU A 66 -3.83 -17.19 3.28
C GLU A 66 -3.33 -15.73 3.19
N ILE A 67 -2.64 -15.36 2.11
CA ILE A 67 -2.16 -13.99 1.87
C ILE A 67 -2.76 -13.37 0.61
N PHE A 68 -2.87 -12.05 0.65
CA PHE A 68 -3.15 -11.17 -0.49
C PHE A 68 -1.86 -10.43 -0.88
N THR A 69 -1.63 -10.24 -2.17
CA THR A 69 -0.41 -9.64 -2.73
C THR A 69 -0.74 -8.54 -3.73
N ASP A 70 0.22 -7.64 -3.96
CA ASP A 70 0.17 -6.63 -5.02
C ASP A 70 -0.05 -7.23 -6.42
N ARG A 71 0.39 -8.47 -6.65
CA ARG A 71 0.18 -9.21 -7.91
C ARG A 71 -1.29 -9.54 -8.20
N GLN A 72 -2.16 -9.45 -7.19
CA GLN A 72 -3.62 -9.65 -7.34
C GLN A 72 -4.37 -8.36 -7.65
N CYS A 73 -3.69 -7.20 -7.60
CA CYS A 73 -4.22 -5.91 -8.03
C CYS A 73 -4.13 -5.81 -9.56
N GLN A 74 -5.25 -5.52 -10.23
CA GLN A 74 -5.29 -5.48 -11.70
C GLN A 74 -5.04 -4.08 -12.24
N GLN A 75 -5.53 -3.08 -11.53
CA GLN A 75 -5.39 -1.68 -11.86
C GLN A 75 -4.36 -1.01 -10.94
N PRO A 76 -3.59 -0.01 -11.40
CA PRO A 76 -2.65 0.71 -10.54
C PRO A 76 -3.29 1.32 -9.28
N ASN A 77 -4.56 1.72 -9.38
CA ASN A 77 -5.28 2.30 -8.26
C ASN A 77 -5.74 1.26 -7.22
N ASP A 78 -5.80 -0.01 -7.60
CA ASP A 78 -6.23 -1.09 -6.69
C ASP A 78 -5.27 -1.20 -5.50
N LEU A 79 -3.97 -1.04 -5.74
CA LEU A 79 -2.95 -1.14 -4.70
C LEU A 79 -3.18 -0.13 -3.56
N HIS A 80 -3.55 1.11 -3.91
CA HIS A 80 -3.85 2.17 -2.95
C HIS A 80 -5.14 1.93 -2.17
N LEU A 81 -6.12 1.26 -2.80
CA LEU A 81 -7.39 0.90 -2.15
C LEU A 81 -7.26 -0.35 -1.26
N ALA A 82 -6.34 -1.24 -1.61
CA ALA A 82 -6.08 -2.46 -0.87
C ALA A 82 -5.18 -2.20 0.35
N PHE A 83 -4.13 -1.39 0.22
CA PHE A 83 -3.16 -1.14 1.29
C PHE A 83 -3.18 0.33 1.70
N MET A 84 -3.99 0.66 2.71
CA MET A 84 -4.11 2.02 3.23
C MET A 84 -2.78 2.66 3.66
N PRO A 85 -1.78 1.94 4.21
CA PRO A 85 -0.48 2.53 4.51
C PRO A 85 0.18 3.22 3.32
N ILE A 86 -0.05 2.75 2.08
CA ILE A 86 0.50 3.36 0.87
C ILE A 86 -0.08 4.76 0.65
N VAL A 87 -1.38 4.94 0.87
CA VAL A 87 -2.06 6.25 0.80
C VAL A 87 -1.48 7.22 1.82
N PHE A 88 -1.10 6.72 2.99
CA PHE A 88 -0.44 7.50 4.05
C PHE A 88 1.08 7.61 3.87
N GLY A 89 1.61 7.25 2.70
CA GLY A 89 3.01 7.47 2.36
C GLY A 89 4.00 6.46 2.93
N ALA A 90 3.56 5.27 3.35
CA ALA A 90 4.46 4.27 3.96
C ALA A 90 5.63 3.83 3.06
N LEU A 91 5.54 4.00 1.74
CA LEU A 91 6.62 3.71 0.81
C LEU A 91 7.66 4.85 0.68
N SER A 92 7.40 6.05 1.21
CA SER A 92 8.30 7.20 1.05
C SER A 92 9.68 6.97 1.67
N ALA A 93 9.73 6.23 2.78
CA ALA A 93 10.96 5.89 3.50
C ALA A 93 11.75 4.73 2.87
N PHE A 94 11.21 4.06 1.85
CA PHE A 94 11.83 2.87 1.26
C PHE A 94 12.31 3.11 -0.17
N ASP A 95 13.42 2.46 -0.53
CA ASP A 95 13.86 2.38 -1.91
C ASP A 95 12.98 1.36 -2.66
N VAL A 96 12.00 1.89 -3.39
CA VAL A 96 11.10 1.12 -4.27
C VAL A 96 11.86 0.31 -5.33
N GLY A 97 13.11 0.65 -5.64
CA GLY A 97 14.01 -0.12 -6.49
C GLY A 97 14.42 -1.47 -5.88
N THR A 98 14.32 -1.64 -4.57
CA THR A 98 14.61 -2.91 -3.86
C THR A 98 13.36 -3.72 -3.55
N LEU A 99 12.17 -3.13 -3.67
CA LEU A 99 10.90 -3.78 -3.39
C LEU A 99 10.60 -4.87 -4.42
N GLY A 100 10.26 -6.06 -3.93
CA GLY A 100 9.93 -7.24 -4.74
C GLY A 100 8.49 -7.75 -4.58
N LEU A 101 7.86 -7.53 -3.42
CA LEU A 101 6.48 -7.92 -3.15
C LEU A 101 5.88 -7.05 -2.04
N ILE A 102 4.63 -6.64 -2.19
CA ILE A 102 3.80 -6.14 -1.09
C ILE A 102 2.73 -7.18 -0.81
N TYR A 103 2.53 -7.53 0.46
CA TYR A 103 1.54 -8.53 0.83
C TYR A 103 0.96 -8.28 2.22
N GLU A 104 -0.17 -8.90 2.49
CA GLU A 104 -0.75 -8.99 3.83
C GLU A 104 -1.56 -10.28 3.98
N PHE A 105 -1.78 -10.76 5.20
CA PHE A 105 -2.62 -11.94 5.45
C PHE A 105 -4.10 -11.56 5.41
N TRP A 106 -4.93 -12.42 4.82
CA TRP A 106 -6.38 -12.22 4.79
C TRP A 106 -7.01 -12.07 6.18
N SER A 107 -6.38 -12.63 7.22
CA SER A 107 -6.80 -12.44 8.62
C SER A 107 -6.75 -10.99 9.08
N GLU A 108 -5.90 -10.17 8.47
CA GLU A 108 -5.73 -8.74 8.77
C GLU A 108 -6.60 -7.84 7.89
N ALA A 109 -7.43 -8.43 7.00
CA ALA A 109 -8.32 -7.66 6.14
C ALA A 109 -9.42 -6.99 6.97
N GLY A 110 -9.54 -5.68 6.82
CA GLY A 110 -10.69 -4.91 7.31
C GLY A 110 -11.93 -5.11 6.43
N PRO A 111 -13.00 -4.33 6.69
CA PRO A 111 -14.19 -4.30 5.84
C PRO A 111 -13.82 -4.08 4.37
N ARG A 112 -14.56 -4.71 3.45
CA ARG A 112 -14.30 -4.59 2.01
C ARG A 112 -14.44 -3.15 1.53
N SER A 113 -13.59 -2.76 0.59
CA SER A 113 -13.70 -1.50 -0.14
C SER A 113 -14.90 -1.51 -1.11
N ILE A 114 -15.24 -0.35 -1.66
CA ILE A 114 -16.37 -0.13 -2.58
C ILE A 114 -16.25 -0.98 -3.84
N ASN A 115 -15.03 -1.31 -4.26
CA ASN A 115 -14.75 -2.18 -5.41
C ASN A 115 -14.75 -3.69 -5.09
N GLY A 116 -15.08 -4.07 -3.85
CA GLY A 116 -15.13 -5.48 -3.41
C GLY A 116 -13.78 -6.08 -3.01
N MET A 117 -12.69 -5.32 -3.08
CA MET A 117 -11.36 -5.75 -2.62
C MET A 117 -11.23 -5.66 -1.09
N PRO A 118 -10.30 -6.43 -0.48
CA PRO A 118 -9.93 -6.21 0.92
C PRO A 118 -9.36 -4.81 1.12
N THR A 119 -9.48 -4.31 2.34
CA THR A 119 -8.76 -3.11 2.80
C THR A 119 -7.89 -3.50 3.98
N PHE A 120 -6.58 -3.29 3.86
CA PHE A 120 -5.59 -3.56 4.90
C PHE A 120 -5.09 -2.25 5.50
N PHE A 121 -5.07 -2.19 6.83
CA PHE A 121 -4.47 -1.08 7.60
C PHE A 121 -3.00 -1.34 7.94
N SER A 122 -2.45 -2.46 7.46
CA SER A 122 -1.05 -2.85 7.52
C SER A 122 -0.60 -3.36 6.17
N MET A 123 0.71 -3.46 5.99
CA MET A 123 1.31 -4.15 4.84
C MET A 123 2.66 -4.72 5.26
N ARG A 124 3.06 -5.80 4.60
CA ARG A 124 4.39 -6.39 4.70
C ARG A 124 5.08 -6.30 3.34
N MET A 125 6.40 -6.23 3.36
CA MET A 125 7.21 -6.07 2.15
C MET A 125 8.31 -7.14 2.11
N LEU A 126 8.62 -7.60 0.90
CA LEU A 126 9.83 -8.36 0.59
C LEU A 126 10.71 -7.58 -0.35
N ASN A 127 12.02 -7.72 -0.22
CA ASN A 127 12.94 -7.30 -1.26
C ASN A 127 12.85 -8.22 -2.50
N ARG A 128 13.56 -7.85 -3.57
CA ARG A 128 13.55 -8.59 -4.85
C ARG A 128 14.15 -9.98 -4.75
N GLU A 129 15.25 -10.13 -4.01
CA GLU A 129 15.96 -11.39 -3.84
C GLU A 129 15.07 -12.42 -3.11
N ASP A 130 14.40 -11.98 -2.05
CA ASP A 130 13.50 -12.79 -1.24
C ASP A 130 12.20 -13.10 -1.97
N ALA A 131 11.66 -12.15 -2.73
CA ALA A 131 10.49 -12.40 -3.59
C ALA A 131 10.79 -13.45 -4.68
N THR A 132 12.02 -13.47 -5.20
CA THR A 132 12.50 -14.50 -6.14
C THR A 132 12.66 -15.85 -5.44
N THR A 133 13.27 -15.85 -4.25
CA THR A 133 13.42 -17.06 -3.42
C THR A 133 12.05 -17.65 -3.03
N LEU A 134 11.09 -16.81 -2.65
CA LEU A 134 9.71 -17.18 -2.36
C LEU A 134 9.06 -17.87 -3.56
N ALA A 135 9.18 -17.32 -4.77
CA ALA A 135 8.63 -17.93 -5.98
C ALA A 135 9.18 -19.35 -6.19
N GLY A 136 10.49 -19.54 -6.01
CA GLY A 136 11.11 -20.86 -6.09
C GLY A 136 10.63 -21.84 -5.02
N TYR A 137 10.31 -21.37 -3.80
CA TYR A 137 9.69 -22.23 -2.78
C TYR A 137 8.24 -22.58 -3.12
N VAL A 138 7.46 -21.63 -3.61
CA VAL A 138 6.07 -21.84 -4.04
C VAL A 138 5.98 -22.88 -5.15
N GLU A 139 6.85 -22.79 -6.17
CA GLU A 139 6.90 -23.77 -7.26
C GLU A 139 7.21 -25.19 -6.76
N LYS A 140 8.26 -25.34 -5.95
CA LYS A 140 8.65 -26.66 -5.40
C LYS A 140 7.57 -27.28 -4.52
N LEU A 141 6.92 -26.47 -3.70
CA LEU A 141 5.84 -26.93 -2.83
C LEU A 141 4.59 -27.32 -3.63
N ALA A 142 4.21 -26.53 -4.64
CA ALA A 142 3.09 -26.84 -5.51
C ALA A 142 3.30 -28.15 -6.30
N GLU A 143 4.52 -28.37 -6.79
CA GLU A 143 4.89 -29.61 -7.47
C GLU A 143 4.81 -30.82 -6.52
N ALA A 144 5.32 -30.67 -5.29
CA ALA A 144 5.25 -31.71 -4.27
C ALA A 144 3.79 -32.07 -3.90
N GLU A 145 2.91 -31.07 -3.73
CA GLU A 145 1.48 -31.30 -3.45
C GLU A 145 0.79 -32.01 -4.60
N LYS A 146 1.05 -31.59 -5.84
CA LYS A 146 0.51 -32.25 -7.04
C LYS A 146 0.94 -33.71 -7.14
N ASN A 147 2.22 -33.99 -6.89
CA ASN A 147 2.76 -35.36 -6.94
C ASN A 147 2.18 -36.25 -5.82
N ALA A 148 2.00 -35.70 -4.61
CA ALA A 148 1.38 -36.41 -3.51
C ALA A 148 -0.10 -36.74 -3.79
N LEU A 149 -0.86 -35.80 -4.37
CA LEU A 149 -2.24 -36.03 -4.79
C LEU A 149 -2.34 -37.09 -5.89
N ALA A 150 -1.43 -37.08 -6.86
CA ALA A 150 -1.40 -38.07 -7.93
C ALA A 150 -1.08 -39.49 -7.43
N ALA A 151 -0.34 -39.63 -6.32
CA ALA A 151 -0.04 -40.92 -5.71
C ALA A 151 -1.20 -41.49 -4.87
N LEU A 152 -2.21 -40.67 -4.55
CA LEU A 152 -3.38 -41.07 -3.76
C LEU A 152 -4.60 -41.46 -4.63
N GLY A 153 -4.57 -41.17 -5.93
CA GLY A 153 -5.60 -41.53 -6.90
C GLY A 153 -5.22 -42.74 -7.74
#